data_AF-A0A519SK85-F1
#
_entry.id   AF-A0A519SK85-F1
#
_cell.length_a   1.000
_cell.length_b   1.000
_cell.length_c   1.000
_cell.angle_alpha   90.00
_cell.angle_beta   90.00
_cell.angle_gamma   90.00
#
_symmetry.space_group_name_H-M   'P 1'
#
loop_
_entity.id
_entity.type
_entity.pdbx_description
1 polymer ?
#
loop_
_entity_poly.entity_id
_entity_poly.type
_entity_poly.pdbx_seq_one_letter_code
_entity_poly.pdbx_strand_id
1 'polypeptide(L)'
;EMGIDGFLIASAAIGVVAQRLVRRLCQDCKLEYEPTQTELDFVGWNLYEGNKKIKVWKANEKGCNKGCNKGYKGRMGVYEVMQFNDGIRDVVNRNGNKAQIRYAAKQAGMIPLKDYSLMLVRDGHIDLAEVIRVTLTDEGADKLCPSCKNVIEDDFLKCPYCQTELRSLCPGCHIEVQDNWDACPKCGTNLRNKNKEIGIKPAEDIIDHHHHGTQNHYHSATGIPIEQTKCPTCLADVNVDWETCPYCHTMLLH
;
A
#
# COMPACT_ATOMS: atom_id res chain seq x y z
N GLU A 1 0.79 -23.90 13.74
CA GLU A 1 -0.50 -23.49 14.35
C GLU A 1 -0.71 -24.23 15.66
N MET A 2 -1.54 -23.70 16.57
CA MET A 2 -1.74 -24.24 17.94
C MET A 2 -2.88 -25.28 18.06
N GLY A 3 -3.52 -25.66 16.94
CA GLY A 3 -4.57 -26.69 16.93
C GLY A 3 -5.91 -26.29 17.56
N ILE A 4 -6.19 -24.99 17.65
CA ILE A 4 -7.46 -24.46 18.18
C ILE A 4 -8.48 -24.39 17.03
N ASP A 5 -9.68 -24.89 17.27
CA ASP A 5 -10.78 -24.82 16.29
C ASP A 5 -11.20 -23.36 16.04
N GLY A 6 -11.38 -23.00 14.77
CA GLY A 6 -11.79 -21.66 14.34
C GLY A 6 -13.08 -21.19 15.00
N PHE A 7 -14.02 -22.11 15.26
CA PHE A 7 -15.27 -21.77 15.96
C PHE A 7 -15.03 -21.25 17.40
N LEU A 8 -14.07 -21.84 18.12
CA LEU A 8 -13.73 -21.38 19.48
C LEU A 8 -13.07 -20.00 19.45
N ILE A 9 -12.23 -19.74 18.45
CA ILE A 9 -11.63 -18.42 18.23
C ILE A 9 -12.74 -17.41 17.93
N ALA A 10 -13.67 -17.75 17.03
CA ALA A 10 -14.71 -16.83 16.59
C ALA A 10 -15.74 -16.48 17.68
N SER A 11 -16.00 -17.41 18.59
CA SER A 11 -16.94 -17.22 19.70
C SER A 11 -16.32 -16.52 20.91
N ALA A 12 -15.03 -16.70 21.18
CA ALA A 12 -14.36 -16.15 22.36
C ALA A 12 -13.61 -14.84 22.10
N ALA A 13 -13.10 -14.62 20.88
CA ALA A 13 -12.30 -13.43 20.57
C ALA A 13 -13.19 -12.18 20.39
N ILE A 14 -12.78 -11.09 21.05
CA ILE A 14 -13.41 -9.76 20.93
C ILE A 14 -12.60 -8.85 20.00
N GLY A 15 -11.29 -9.08 19.92
CA GLY A 15 -10.39 -8.36 19.03
C GLY A 15 -8.94 -8.83 19.20
N VAL A 16 -8.09 -8.37 18.28
CA VAL A 16 -6.65 -8.60 18.29
C VAL A 16 -5.94 -7.26 18.17
N VAL A 17 -4.95 -7.03 19.01
CA VAL A 17 -4.09 -5.85 18.94
C VAL A 17 -2.67 -6.31 18.62
N ALA A 18 -2.17 -5.87 17.47
CA ALA A 18 -0.75 -5.95 17.15
C ALA A 18 -0.09 -4.61 17.49
N GLN A 19 1.09 -4.67 18.12
CA GLN A 19 1.83 -3.47 18.53
C GLN A 19 3.30 -3.55 18.16
N ARG A 20 3.88 -2.41 17.79
CA ARG A 20 5.33 -2.22 17.65
C ARG A 20 5.74 -0.94 18.39
N LEU A 21 6.98 -0.88 18.85
CA LEU A 21 7.56 0.34 19.43
C LEU A 21 8.46 1.02 18.42
N VAL A 22 8.24 2.31 18.22
CA VAL A 22 9.06 3.19 17.38
C VAL A 22 9.73 4.27 18.23
N ARG A 23 10.90 4.73 17.78
CA ARG A 23 11.63 5.86 18.36
C ARG A 23 10.98 7.15 17.90
N ARG A 24 10.73 8.06 18.83
CA ARG A 24 10.13 9.37 18.50
C ARG A 24 11.24 10.35 18.12
N LEU A 25 11.07 11.08 17.03
CA LEU A 25 11.95 12.19 16.65
C LEU A 25 12.02 13.24 17.75
N CYS A 26 13.23 13.75 17.99
CA CYS A 26 13.45 14.89 18.85
C CYS A 26 12.88 16.14 18.17
N GLN A 27 11.87 16.74 18.80
CA GLN A 27 11.19 17.93 18.24
C GLN A 27 12.09 19.17 18.25
N ASP A 28 13.16 19.18 19.06
CA ASP A 28 14.11 20.28 19.14
C ASP A 28 15.16 20.27 18.00
N CYS A 29 15.42 19.10 17.38
CA CYS A 29 16.53 18.97 16.43
C CYS A 29 16.26 18.11 15.20
N LYS A 30 15.02 17.65 14.96
CA LYS A 30 14.64 16.98 13.72
C LYS A 30 14.96 17.85 12.50
N LEU A 31 15.35 17.21 11.40
CA LEU A 31 15.74 17.89 10.16
C LEU A 31 14.71 17.59 9.08
N GLU A 32 14.26 18.63 8.37
CA GLU A 32 13.47 18.45 7.15
C GLU A 32 14.37 17.76 6.10
N TYR A 33 13.84 16.75 5.43
CA TYR A 33 14.55 16.07 4.35
C TYR A 33 13.59 15.64 3.25
N GLU A 34 14.17 15.37 2.09
CA GLU A 34 13.47 14.88 0.92
C GLU A 34 13.67 13.37 0.80
N PRO A 35 12.62 12.56 0.96
CA PRO A 35 12.71 11.13 0.72
C PRO A 35 13.10 10.83 -0.73
N THR A 36 13.94 9.82 -0.91
CA THR A 36 14.26 9.28 -2.22
C THR A 36 13.05 8.54 -2.80
N GLN A 37 12.97 8.44 -4.14
CA GLN A 37 11.91 7.67 -4.78
C GLN A 37 11.92 6.20 -4.32
N THR A 38 13.10 5.62 -4.11
CA THR A 38 13.26 4.26 -3.59
C THR A 38 12.64 4.09 -2.21
N GLU A 39 12.82 5.04 -1.29
CA GLU A 39 12.17 5.00 0.03
C GLU A 39 10.65 5.05 -0.10
N LEU A 40 10.13 5.95 -0.95
CA LEU A 40 8.69 6.12 -1.18
C LEU A 40 8.06 4.87 -1.80
N ASP A 41 8.71 4.29 -2.82
CA ASP A 41 8.26 3.07 -3.48
C ASP A 41 8.25 1.88 -2.52
N PHE A 42 9.27 1.79 -1.67
CA PHE A 42 9.40 0.71 -0.70
C PHE A 42 8.25 0.70 0.32
N VAL A 43 7.88 1.88 0.86
CA VAL A 43 6.75 1.96 1.79
C VAL A 43 5.40 2.07 1.08
N GLY A 44 5.39 2.33 -0.23
CA GLY A 44 4.20 2.58 -1.03
C GLY A 44 3.49 3.87 -0.64
N TRP A 45 4.23 4.95 -0.36
CA TRP A 45 3.70 6.22 0.15
C TRP A 45 3.75 7.34 -0.89
N ASN A 46 2.67 8.12 -0.99
CA ASN A 46 2.61 9.34 -1.79
C ASN A 46 3.01 10.55 -0.93
N LEU A 47 4.01 11.30 -1.38
CA LEU A 47 4.51 12.50 -0.72
C LEU A 47 3.59 13.72 -0.88
N TYR A 48 2.51 13.60 -1.63
CA TYR A 48 1.56 14.68 -1.91
C TYR A 48 0.17 14.35 -1.37
N GLU A 49 -0.46 15.35 -0.76
CA GLU A 49 -1.89 15.35 -0.47
C GLU A 49 -2.55 16.42 -1.33
N GLY A 50 -3.27 15.98 -2.37
CA GLY A 50 -3.68 16.86 -3.46
C GLY A 50 -2.46 17.54 -4.08
N ASN A 51 -2.46 18.87 -4.10
CA ASN A 51 -1.36 19.67 -4.65
C ASN A 51 -0.28 20.05 -3.61
N LYS A 52 -0.43 19.60 -2.35
CA LYS A 52 0.48 20.00 -1.26
C LYS A 52 1.49 18.90 -0.96
N LYS A 53 2.76 19.24 -1.06
CA LYS A 53 3.86 18.38 -0.63
C LYS A 53 3.89 18.26 0.89
N ILE A 54 3.96 17.03 1.39
CA ILE A 54 4.09 16.71 2.81
C ILE A 54 5.54 16.97 3.23
N LYS A 55 5.73 17.67 4.36
CA LYS A 55 7.05 17.87 4.98
C LYS A 55 7.45 16.59 5.69
N VAL A 56 8.63 16.06 5.38
CA VAL A 56 9.15 14.84 6.00
C VAL A 56 10.38 15.16 6.82
N TRP A 57 10.50 14.49 7.96
CA TRP A 57 11.52 14.76 8.96
C TRP A 57 12.38 13.52 9.19
N LYS A 58 13.68 13.74 9.41
CA LYS A 58 14.63 12.71 9.83
C LYS A 58 15.32 13.08 11.13
N ALA A 59 15.87 12.07 11.79
CA ALA A 59 16.68 12.27 12.98
C ALA A 59 17.97 13.03 12.64
N ASN A 60 18.33 13.99 13.49
CA ASN A 60 19.67 14.58 13.48
C ASN A 60 20.63 13.67 14.26
N GLU A 61 21.43 12.89 13.55
CA GLU A 61 22.39 11.95 14.14
C GLU A 61 23.41 12.61 15.07
N LYS A 62 23.72 13.89 14.85
CA LYS A 62 24.60 14.68 15.74
C LYS A 62 23.95 14.98 17.09
N GLY A 63 22.63 14.82 17.20
CA GLY A 63 21.86 15.16 18.40
C GLY A 63 21.78 16.66 18.67
N CYS A 64 21.28 17.01 19.86
CA CYS A 64 21.28 18.38 20.36
C CYS A 64 21.53 18.39 21.88
N ASN A 65 21.69 19.59 22.45
CA ASN A 65 21.91 19.80 23.89
C ASN A 65 20.67 19.51 24.76
N LYS A 66 19.53 19.12 24.18
CA LYS A 66 18.27 18.80 24.90
C LYS A 66 18.14 17.33 25.32
N GLY A 67 19.26 16.60 25.37
CA GLY A 67 19.32 15.23 25.88
C GLY A 67 18.59 14.21 24.99
N CYS A 68 18.65 14.37 23.67
CA CYS A 68 18.18 13.35 22.74
C CYS A 68 19.31 12.36 22.39
N ASN A 69 18.95 11.13 22.04
CA ASN A 69 19.89 10.12 21.57
C ASN A 69 19.89 10.12 20.03
N LYS A 70 20.91 10.72 19.42
CA LYS A 70 21.09 10.79 17.95
C LYS A 70 19.83 11.25 17.20
N GLY A 71 19.17 12.28 17.73
CA GLY A 71 17.98 12.85 17.09
C GLY A 71 16.65 12.19 17.48
N TYR A 72 16.65 11.21 18.39
CA TYR A 72 15.42 10.62 18.95
C TYR A 72 15.27 10.91 20.45
N LYS A 73 14.03 11.10 20.90
CA LYS A 73 13.70 11.37 22.32
C LYS A 73 12.39 10.70 22.72
N GLY A 74 12.53 9.55 23.37
CA GLY A 74 11.42 8.70 23.80
C GLY A 74 11.01 7.67 22.75
N ARG A 75 9.95 6.92 23.07
CA ARG A 75 9.35 5.92 22.20
C ARG A 75 7.83 6.12 22.18
N MET A 76 7.18 5.61 21.14
CA MET A 76 5.73 5.56 21.04
C MET A 76 5.29 4.23 20.45
N GLY A 77 4.05 3.84 20.75
CA GLY A 77 3.44 2.65 20.19
C GLY A 77 2.81 2.93 18.83
N VAL A 78 3.02 1.98 17.92
CA VAL A 78 2.25 1.86 16.68
C VAL A 78 1.35 0.65 16.84
N TYR A 79 0.07 0.80 16.55
CA TYR A 79 -0.96 -0.21 16.77
C TYR A 79 -1.68 -0.56 15.48
N GLU A 80 -2.01 -1.84 15.33
CA GLU A 80 -2.98 -2.37 14.37
C GLU A 80 -4.06 -3.08 15.21
N VAL A 81 -5.27 -2.52 15.23
CA VAL A 81 -6.37 -2.98 16.09
C VAL A 81 -7.46 -3.58 15.24
N MET A 82 -7.59 -4.91 15.29
CA MET A 82 -8.62 -5.66 14.61
C MET A 82 -9.76 -5.98 15.58
N GLN A 83 -10.91 -5.32 15.43
CA GLN A 83 -12.10 -5.69 16.18
C GLN A 83 -12.72 -6.96 15.58
N PHE A 84 -13.06 -7.94 16.42
CA PHE A 84 -13.66 -9.18 15.98
C PHE A 84 -15.17 -9.00 15.77
N ASN A 85 -15.56 -8.62 14.57
CA ASN A 85 -16.96 -8.45 14.15
C ASN A 85 -17.51 -9.69 13.44
N ASP A 86 -18.78 -9.67 13.06
CA ASP A 86 -19.45 -10.82 12.43
C ASP A 86 -18.84 -11.20 11.08
N GLY A 87 -18.40 -10.22 10.28
CA GLY A 87 -17.70 -10.49 9.02
C GLY A 87 -16.39 -11.25 9.23
N ILE A 88 -15.62 -10.92 10.27
CA ILE A 88 -14.38 -11.64 10.61
C ILE A 88 -14.71 -13.01 11.22
N ARG A 89 -15.75 -13.12 12.05
CA ARG A 89 -16.23 -14.42 12.57
C ARG A 89 -16.55 -15.39 11.45
N ASP A 90 -17.27 -14.92 10.43
CA ASP A 90 -17.64 -15.76 9.28
C ASP A 90 -16.41 -16.21 8.49
N VAL A 91 -15.44 -15.32 8.29
CA VAL A 91 -14.17 -15.68 7.64
C VAL A 91 -13.41 -16.74 8.44
N VAL A 92 -13.35 -16.62 9.77
CA VAL A 92 -12.67 -17.61 10.62
C VAL A 92 -13.42 -18.95 10.65
N ASN A 93 -14.75 -18.93 10.78
CA ASN A 93 -15.57 -20.14 10.81
C ASN A 93 -15.49 -20.97 9.52
N ARG A 94 -15.32 -20.31 8.37
CA ARG A 94 -15.10 -20.99 7.08
C ARG A 94 -13.65 -21.35 6.78
N ASN A 95 -12.76 -21.29 7.78
CA ASN A 95 -11.31 -21.51 7.66
C ASN A 95 -10.66 -20.61 6.61
N GLY A 96 -11.05 -19.33 6.60
CA GLY A 96 -10.47 -18.34 5.71
C GLY A 96 -9.00 -18.05 6.05
N ASN A 97 -8.21 -17.74 5.02
CA ASN A 97 -6.79 -17.47 5.18
C ASN A 97 -6.52 -16.06 5.78
N LYS A 98 -5.25 -15.80 6.15
CA LYS A 98 -4.79 -14.52 6.70
C LYS A 98 -5.24 -13.31 5.86
N ALA A 99 -5.21 -13.45 4.55
CA ALA A 99 -5.56 -12.39 3.61
C ALA A 99 -7.03 -12.00 3.66
N GLN A 100 -7.90 -13.02 3.67
CA GLN A 100 -9.34 -12.81 3.79
C GLN A 100 -9.69 -12.13 5.11
N ILE A 101 -9.01 -12.52 6.19
CA ILE A 101 -9.17 -11.87 7.50
C ILE A 101 -8.69 -10.41 7.43
N ARG A 102 -7.48 -10.17 6.90
CA ARG A 102 -6.90 -8.82 6.77
C ARG A 102 -7.76 -7.90 5.89
N TYR A 103 -8.30 -8.44 4.80
CA TYR A 103 -9.23 -7.73 3.92
C TYR A 103 -10.52 -7.36 4.66
N ALA A 104 -11.17 -8.33 5.31
CA ALA A 104 -12.39 -8.09 6.08
C ALA A 104 -12.16 -7.07 7.21
N ALA A 105 -11.03 -7.16 7.91
CA ALA A 105 -10.64 -6.22 8.95
C ALA A 105 -10.44 -4.79 8.41
N LYS A 106 -9.77 -4.64 7.26
CA LYS A 106 -9.61 -3.34 6.59
C LYS A 106 -10.95 -2.74 6.18
N GLN A 107 -11.85 -3.54 5.61
CA GLN A 107 -13.21 -3.09 5.27
C GLN A 107 -14.00 -2.65 6.51
N ALA A 108 -13.71 -3.25 7.67
CA ALA A 108 -14.26 -2.85 8.95
C ALA A 108 -13.55 -1.65 9.62
N GLY A 109 -12.63 -0.98 8.92
CA GLY A 109 -11.95 0.22 9.41
C GLY A 109 -10.65 -0.03 10.19
N MET A 110 -10.12 -1.27 10.19
CA MET A 110 -8.79 -1.52 10.76
C MET A 110 -7.73 -0.76 9.97
N ILE A 111 -6.93 0.05 10.68
CA ILE A 111 -5.75 0.73 10.11
C ILE A 111 -4.54 -0.20 10.27
N PRO A 112 -3.86 -0.58 9.17
CA PRO A 112 -2.64 -1.36 9.23
C PRO A 112 -1.50 -0.66 9.96
N LEU A 113 -0.59 -1.46 10.51
CA LEU A 113 0.57 -0.95 11.25
C LEU A 113 1.44 0.00 10.41
N LYS A 114 1.65 -0.35 9.14
CA LYS A 114 2.36 0.50 8.17
C LYS A 114 1.66 1.84 7.97
N ASP A 115 0.35 1.81 7.74
CA ASP A 115 -0.42 3.00 7.41
C ASP A 115 -0.49 3.96 8.61
N TYR A 116 -0.70 3.42 9.82
CA TYR A 116 -0.60 4.23 11.04
C TYR A 116 0.81 4.80 11.26
N SER A 117 1.86 4.05 10.94
CA SER A 117 3.24 4.56 10.99
C SER A 117 3.46 5.72 10.01
N LEU A 118 2.93 5.64 8.79
CA LEU A 118 3.03 6.71 7.79
C LEU A 118 2.26 7.97 8.22
N MET A 119 1.13 7.83 8.92
CA MET A 119 0.45 8.96 9.56
C MET A 119 1.37 9.68 10.56
N LEU A 120 2.12 8.92 11.37
CA LEU A 120 3.08 9.50 12.33
C LEU A 120 4.29 10.18 11.66
N VAL A 121 4.71 9.69 10.48
CA VAL A 121 5.75 10.35 9.67
C VAL A 121 5.24 11.70 9.17
N ARG A 122 4.02 11.71 8.63
CA ARG A 122 3.34 12.92 8.16
C ARG A 122 3.21 13.97 9.27
N ASP A 123 2.92 13.54 10.49
CA ASP A 123 2.83 14.43 11.66
C ASP A 123 4.22 14.81 12.22
N GLY A 124 5.30 14.27 11.67
CA GLY A 124 6.68 14.56 12.07
C GLY A 124 7.04 14.03 13.46
N HIS A 125 6.38 12.95 13.88
CA HIS A 125 6.65 12.25 15.14
C HIS A 125 7.73 11.19 14.99
N ILE A 126 7.81 10.53 13.84
CA ILE A 126 8.83 9.53 13.49
C ILE A 126 9.40 9.82 12.10
N ASP A 127 10.47 9.13 11.71
CA ASP A 127 11.02 9.20 10.35
C ASP A 127 10.67 7.95 9.53
N LEU A 128 10.89 7.99 8.21
CA LEU A 128 10.62 6.83 7.34
C LEU A 128 11.47 5.61 7.70
N ALA A 129 12.68 5.82 8.23
CA ALA A 129 13.53 4.73 8.69
C ALA A 129 12.86 3.90 9.80
N GLU A 130 12.14 4.54 10.72
CA GLU A 130 11.36 3.82 11.73
C GLU A 130 10.19 3.04 11.13
N VAL A 131 9.53 3.54 10.08
CA VAL A 131 8.49 2.79 9.35
C VAL A 131 9.08 1.52 8.75
N ILE A 132 10.14 1.67 7.96
CA ILE A 132 10.84 0.57 7.30
C ILE A 132 11.28 -0.48 8.33
N ARG A 133 11.84 -0.05 9.46
CA ARG A 133 12.29 -0.93 10.54
C ARG A 133 11.15 -1.76 11.14
N VAL A 134 9.95 -1.19 11.35
CA VAL A 134 8.84 -1.93 11.97
C VAL A 134 8.02 -2.74 10.97
N THR A 135 8.05 -2.40 9.68
CA THR A 135 7.40 -3.16 8.62
C THR A 135 8.24 -4.34 8.13
N LEU A 136 9.57 -4.27 8.19
CA LEU A 136 10.47 -5.36 7.77
C LEU A 136 10.57 -6.51 8.77
N THR A 137 10.15 -6.32 10.02
CA THR A 137 10.24 -7.35 11.07
C THR A 137 9.14 -8.41 11.03
N ASP A 138 8.26 -8.35 10.04
CA ASP A 138 7.30 -9.42 9.75
C ASP A 138 7.93 -10.32 8.67
N GLU A 139 8.18 -11.58 9.01
CA GLU A 139 8.57 -12.61 8.05
C GLU A 139 7.44 -12.76 7.01
N GLY A 140 7.61 -12.08 5.89
CA GLY A 140 6.61 -11.94 4.85
C GLY A 140 6.67 -10.52 4.35
N ALA A 141 7.60 -10.25 3.43
CA ALA A 141 7.52 -9.02 2.66
C ALA A 141 6.15 -8.98 1.99
N ASP A 142 5.26 -8.14 2.50
CA ASP A 142 3.93 -7.90 1.95
C ASP A 142 4.11 -7.58 0.45
N LYS A 143 3.66 -8.47 -0.46
CA LYS A 143 3.73 -8.18 -1.89
C LYS A 143 2.85 -6.98 -2.16
N LEU A 144 3.38 -6.01 -2.91
CA LEU A 144 2.63 -4.83 -3.31
C LEU A 144 2.10 -5.01 -4.73
N CYS A 145 0.85 -4.62 -4.95
CA CYS A 145 0.29 -4.56 -6.29
C CYS A 145 1.17 -3.65 -7.17
N PRO A 146 1.62 -4.10 -8.35
CA PRO A 146 2.51 -3.30 -9.19
C PRO A 146 1.87 -1.98 -9.64
N SER A 147 0.54 -1.97 -9.78
CA SER A 147 -0.26 -0.81 -10.20
C SER A 147 -0.61 0.13 -9.06
N CYS A 148 -1.42 -0.31 -8.08
CA CYS A 148 -1.92 0.58 -7.02
C CYS A 148 -1.12 0.59 -5.72
N LYS A 149 -0.05 -0.23 -5.62
CA LYS A 149 0.82 -0.37 -4.44
C LYS A 149 0.14 -0.83 -3.14
N ASN A 150 -1.14 -1.23 -3.18
CA ASN A 150 -1.78 -1.90 -2.05
C ASN A 150 -1.16 -3.29 -1.82
N VAL A 151 -1.14 -3.72 -0.56
CA VAL A 151 -0.72 -5.07 -0.17
C VAL A 151 -1.64 -6.11 -0.78
N ILE A 152 -1.07 -7.10 -1.44
CA ILE A 152 -1.72 -8.22 -2.12
C ILE A 152 -1.09 -9.53 -1.66
N GLU A 153 -1.84 -10.62 -1.77
CA GLU A 153 -1.28 -11.95 -1.59
C GLU A 153 -0.70 -12.50 -2.89
N ASP A 154 0.20 -13.47 -2.70
CA ASP A 154 0.81 -14.24 -3.76
C ASP A 154 -0.22 -14.99 -4.61
N ASP A 155 -1.35 -15.41 -4.03
CA ASP A 155 -2.37 -16.27 -4.64
C ASP A 155 -3.47 -15.53 -5.41
N PHE A 156 -3.51 -14.21 -5.33
CA PHE A 156 -4.55 -13.43 -5.98
C PHE A 156 -4.36 -13.40 -7.50
N LEU A 157 -5.42 -13.68 -8.25
CA LEU A 157 -5.42 -13.55 -9.71
C LEU A 157 -5.53 -12.08 -10.15
N LYS A 158 -6.30 -11.28 -9.41
CA LYS A 158 -6.48 -9.84 -9.62
C LYS A 158 -6.39 -9.09 -8.30
N CYS A 159 -5.89 -7.87 -8.35
CA CYS A 159 -5.85 -6.98 -7.20
C CYS A 159 -7.29 -6.61 -6.78
N PRO A 160 -7.71 -6.83 -5.53
CA PRO A 160 -9.07 -6.49 -5.09
C PRO A 160 -9.32 -4.97 -5.00
N TYR A 161 -8.25 -4.16 -5.03
CA TYR A 161 -8.36 -2.71 -4.89
C TYR A 161 -8.39 -1.96 -6.23
N CYS A 162 -7.72 -2.48 -7.27
CA CYS A 162 -7.61 -1.80 -8.57
C CYS A 162 -7.80 -2.73 -9.78
N GLN A 163 -8.14 -4.00 -9.54
CA GLN A 163 -8.39 -5.04 -10.56
C GLN A 163 -7.22 -5.38 -11.48
N THR A 164 -6.03 -4.82 -11.24
CA THR A 164 -4.81 -5.19 -11.96
C THR A 164 -4.56 -6.69 -11.88
N GLU A 165 -4.28 -7.32 -13.02
CA GLU A 165 -3.93 -8.73 -13.08
C GLU A 165 -2.58 -8.94 -12.37
N LEU A 166 -2.58 -9.88 -11.42
CA LEU A 166 -1.41 -10.15 -10.57
C LEU A 166 -0.68 -11.42 -10.99
N ARG A 167 -1.34 -12.27 -11.78
CA ARG A 167 -0.83 -13.55 -12.26
C ARG A 167 -1.09 -13.69 -13.75
N SER A 168 -0.11 -14.22 -14.46
CA SER A 168 -0.22 -14.52 -15.89
C SER A 168 -0.88 -15.87 -16.11
N LEU A 169 -2.03 -15.89 -16.78
CA LEU A 169 -2.71 -17.13 -17.19
C LEU A 169 -2.44 -17.45 -18.67
N CYS A 170 -2.28 -18.73 -18.99
CA CYS A 170 -2.21 -19.19 -20.38
C CYS A 170 -3.52 -18.89 -21.13
N PRO A 171 -3.51 -18.24 -22.31
CA PRO A 171 -4.73 -17.91 -23.04
C PRO A 171 -5.45 -19.14 -23.63
N GLY A 172 -4.74 -20.25 -23.86
CA GLY A 172 -5.34 -21.49 -24.35
C GLY A 172 -6.07 -22.31 -23.29
N CYS A 173 -5.43 -22.56 -22.14
CA CYS A 173 -5.95 -23.49 -21.12
C CYS A 173 -6.13 -22.91 -19.72
N HIS A 174 -5.90 -21.60 -19.56
CA HIS A 174 -6.15 -20.81 -18.36
C HIS A 174 -5.42 -21.25 -17.09
N ILE A 175 -4.33 -22.03 -17.21
CA ILE A 175 -3.44 -22.28 -16.07
C ILE A 175 -2.49 -21.11 -15.85
N GLU A 176 -2.02 -20.97 -14.61
CA GLU A 176 -0.95 -20.03 -14.28
C GLU A 176 0.35 -20.40 -15.01
N VAL A 177 1.00 -19.40 -15.57
CA VAL A 177 2.27 -19.49 -16.30
C VAL A 177 3.19 -18.36 -15.87
N GLN A 178 4.50 -18.57 -15.97
CA GLN A 178 5.47 -17.51 -15.70
C GLN A 178 5.70 -16.68 -16.95
N ASP A 179 5.98 -15.38 -16.77
CA ASP A 179 6.19 -14.44 -17.88
C ASP A 179 7.39 -14.84 -18.76
N ASN A 180 8.38 -15.54 -18.22
CA ASN A 180 9.56 -15.96 -18.97
C ASN A 180 9.41 -17.31 -19.71
N TRP A 181 8.22 -17.94 -19.71
CA TRP A 181 8.02 -19.21 -20.40
C TRP A 181 7.72 -19.01 -21.88
N ASP A 182 8.36 -19.77 -22.76
CA ASP A 182 8.11 -19.71 -24.21
C ASP A 182 6.81 -20.44 -24.62
N ALA A 183 6.40 -21.44 -23.84
CA ALA A 183 5.20 -22.24 -24.10
C ALA A 183 4.56 -22.72 -22.80
N CYS A 184 3.22 -22.85 -22.81
CA CYS A 184 2.46 -23.37 -21.70
C CYS A 184 2.74 -24.89 -21.53
N PRO A 185 3.17 -25.36 -20.35
CA PRO A 185 3.54 -26.76 -20.15
C PRO A 185 2.35 -27.73 -20.25
N LYS A 186 1.12 -27.24 -20.02
CA LYS A 186 -0.09 -28.07 -20.08
C LYS A 186 -0.63 -28.29 -21.51
N CYS A 187 -0.65 -27.26 -22.34
CA CYS A 187 -1.34 -27.31 -23.63
C CYS A 187 -0.48 -26.90 -24.83
N GLY A 188 0.78 -26.52 -24.62
CA GLY A 188 1.70 -26.12 -25.68
C GLY A 188 1.42 -24.75 -26.31
N THR A 189 0.46 -23.97 -25.80
CA THR A 189 0.22 -22.60 -26.29
C THR A 189 1.49 -21.77 -26.19
N ASN A 190 1.89 -21.13 -27.30
CA ASN A 190 3.05 -20.25 -27.35
C ASN A 190 2.77 -18.97 -26.54
N LEU A 191 3.69 -18.61 -25.65
CA LEU A 191 3.54 -17.51 -24.70
C LEU A 191 4.42 -16.28 -25.02
N ARG A 192 5.29 -16.33 -26.04
CA ARG A 192 6.24 -15.25 -26.39
C ARG A 192 5.61 -13.88 -26.64
N ASN A 193 4.35 -13.84 -27.05
CA ASN A 193 3.66 -12.59 -27.37
C ASN A 193 2.98 -11.91 -26.17
N LYS A 194 2.96 -12.51 -24.97
CA LYS A 194 2.44 -11.86 -23.75
C LYS A 194 3.44 -10.86 -23.11
N ASN A 195 4.73 -10.98 -23.43
CA ASN A 195 5.82 -10.31 -22.72
C ASN A 195 6.04 -8.83 -23.10
N LYS A 196 5.20 -8.25 -23.96
CA LYS A 196 5.30 -6.83 -24.35
C LYS A 196 4.34 -5.90 -23.61
N GLU A 197 3.33 -6.41 -22.93
CA GLU A 197 2.27 -5.57 -22.33
C GLU A 197 2.34 -5.49 -20.78
N ILE A 198 3.05 -6.41 -20.13
CA ILE A 198 3.30 -6.35 -18.68
C ILE A 198 4.73 -5.83 -18.49
N GLY A 199 4.87 -4.51 -18.40
CA GLY A 199 6.16 -3.82 -18.25
C GLY A 199 6.86 -4.09 -16.90
N ILE A 200 7.32 -5.32 -16.69
CA ILE A 200 8.25 -5.68 -15.62
C ILE A 200 9.59 -5.97 -16.30
N LYS A 201 10.51 -5.00 -16.26
CA LYS A 201 11.89 -5.24 -16.70
C LYS A 201 12.59 -6.12 -15.66
N PRO A 202 13.29 -7.20 -16.06
CA PRO A 202 14.16 -7.94 -15.15
C PRO A 202 15.31 -7.05 -14.68
N ALA A 203 15.79 -7.28 -13.46
CA ALA A 203 16.75 -6.42 -12.75
C ALA A 203 18.20 -6.46 -13.30
N GLU A 204 18.46 -7.09 -14.45
CA GLU A 204 19.82 -7.38 -14.90
C GLU A 204 20.31 -6.55 -16.10
N ASP A 205 19.48 -5.71 -16.73
CA ASP A 205 19.87 -4.92 -17.91
C ASP A 205 19.96 -3.40 -17.66
N ILE A 206 20.70 -2.97 -16.64
CA ILE A 206 21.14 -1.57 -16.50
C ILE A 206 22.67 -1.51 -16.55
N ILE A 207 23.22 -1.74 -17.75
CA ILE A 207 24.52 -1.19 -18.12
C ILE A 207 24.31 -0.35 -19.38
N ASP A 208 24.36 0.96 -19.15
CA ASP A 208 24.87 2.00 -20.03
C ASP A 208 24.29 2.10 -21.45
N HIS A 209 23.68 3.24 -21.79
CA HIS A 209 24.17 4.10 -22.88
C HIS A 209 23.31 5.37 -23.03
N HIS A 210 24.06 6.44 -23.22
CA HIS A 210 23.69 7.84 -23.41
C HIS A 210 22.70 8.15 -24.55
N HIS A 211 22.05 9.32 -24.37
CA HIS A 211 21.56 10.28 -25.38
C HIS A 211 20.50 9.82 -26.40
N HIS A 212 19.32 10.46 -26.37
CA HIS A 212 18.89 11.47 -27.36
C HIS A 212 17.51 12.03 -26.96
N GLY A 213 17.29 13.32 -27.19
CA GLY A 213 16.13 14.08 -26.70
C GLY A 213 14.88 14.03 -27.59
N THR A 214 14.08 15.10 -27.42
CA THR A 214 12.85 15.51 -28.12
C THR A 214 11.56 14.92 -27.54
N GLN A 215 10.40 15.58 -27.54
CA GLN A 215 9.98 16.98 -27.41
C GLN A 215 8.47 16.88 -27.07
N ASN A 216 7.94 17.88 -26.38
CA ASN A 216 6.52 18.06 -26.08
C ASN A 216 5.61 17.90 -27.31
N HIS A 217 4.45 17.24 -27.13
CA HIS A 217 3.25 17.62 -27.86
C HIS A 217 2.02 17.49 -26.96
N TYR A 218 1.52 18.66 -26.54
CA TYR A 218 0.15 18.85 -26.06
C TYR A 218 -0.79 18.74 -27.25
N HIS A 219 -1.82 17.91 -27.15
CA HIS A 219 -3.02 18.04 -27.96
C HIS A 219 -4.23 18.27 -27.05
N SER A 220 -4.76 19.49 -27.16
CA SER A 220 -6.04 19.96 -26.65
C SER A 220 -7.20 19.38 -27.45
N ALA A 221 -8.27 18.97 -26.78
CA ALA A 221 -9.60 18.82 -27.37
C ALA A 221 -10.71 19.20 -26.36
N THR A 222 -11.29 20.38 -26.59
CA THR A 222 -12.72 20.73 -26.51
C THR A 222 -13.57 20.31 -25.29
N GLY A 223 -13.68 21.23 -24.32
CA GLY A 223 -14.91 21.87 -23.82
C GLY A 223 -16.17 21.08 -23.40
N ILE A 224 -16.39 20.97 -22.07
CA ILE A 224 -17.64 21.24 -21.33
C ILE A 224 -17.20 21.77 -19.94
N PRO A 225 -17.77 22.86 -19.37
CA PRO A 225 -17.42 23.28 -18.02
C PRO A 225 -18.07 22.33 -17.01
N ILE A 226 -17.26 21.47 -16.40
CA ILE A 226 -17.70 20.58 -15.33
C ILE A 226 -17.81 21.46 -14.08
N GLU A 227 -19.03 21.75 -13.61
CA GLU A 227 -19.22 22.34 -12.28
C GLU A 227 -18.65 21.36 -11.26
N GLN A 228 -17.47 21.67 -10.73
CA GLN A 228 -16.76 20.81 -9.78
C GLN A 228 -17.46 20.88 -8.42
N THR A 229 -18.32 19.91 -8.14
CA THR A 229 -18.77 19.64 -6.77
C THR A 229 -17.69 18.84 -6.03
N LYS A 230 -17.34 19.25 -4.81
CA LYS A 230 -16.40 18.53 -3.96
C LYS A 230 -17.15 17.56 -3.06
N CYS A 231 -16.55 16.40 -2.80
CA CYS A 231 -17.09 15.45 -1.83
C CYS A 231 -17.13 16.09 -0.42
N PRO A 232 -18.26 16.04 0.31
CA PRO A 232 -18.38 16.68 1.61
C PRO A 232 -17.52 16.04 2.70
N THR A 233 -17.11 14.78 2.52
CA THR A 233 -16.28 14.05 3.51
C THR A 233 -14.79 14.17 3.23
N CYS A 234 -14.37 13.98 1.97
CA CYS A 234 -12.94 13.89 1.62
C CYS A 234 -12.42 15.04 0.75
N LEU A 235 -13.30 15.96 0.34
CA LEU A 235 -12.98 17.14 -0.49
C LEU A 235 -12.38 16.84 -1.88
N ALA A 236 -12.36 15.58 -2.29
CA ALA A 236 -12.00 15.18 -3.64
C ALA A 236 -12.99 15.78 -4.65
N ASP A 237 -12.49 16.15 -5.83
CA ASP A 237 -13.35 16.56 -6.94
C ASP A 237 -14.19 15.35 -7.38
N VAL A 238 -15.51 15.51 -7.37
CA VAL A 238 -16.46 14.46 -7.73
C VAL A 238 -17.36 14.95 -8.85
N ASN A 239 -17.73 14.05 -9.75
CA ASN A 239 -18.71 14.36 -10.78
C ASN A 239 -20.11 14.43 -10.14
N VAL A 240 -20.92 15.42 -10.55
CA VAL A 240 -22.31 15.58 -10.14
C VAL A 240 -23.19 14.39 -10.50
N ASP A 241 -22.78 13.52 -11.43
CA ASP A 241 -23.54 12.32 -11.80
C ASP A 241 -23.24 11.09 -10.92
N TRP A 242 -22.34 11.22 -9.93
CA TRP A 242 -21.96 10.09 -9.07
C TRP A 242 -22.83 10.01 -7.82
N GLU A 243 -23.41 8.85 -7.54
CA GLU A 243 -24.19 8.60 -6.31
C GLU A 243 -23.31 8.43 -5.06
N THR A 244 -22.06 7.98 -5.25
CA THR A 244 -21.10 7.74 -4.16
C THR A 244 -19.68 8.19 -4.54
N CYS A 245 -18.95 8.75 -3.57
CA CYS A 245 -17.58 9.16 -3.77
C CYS A 245 -16.66 7.93 -3.92
N PRO A 246 -15.87 7.79 -5.01
CA PRO A 246 -15.03 6.61 -5.21
C PRO A 246 -13.83 6.55 -4.26
N TYR A 247 -13.51 7.66 -3.59
CA TYR A 247 -12.35 7.77 -2.69
C TYR A 247 -12.69 7.48 -1.23
N CYS A 248 -13.93 7.72 -0.79
CA CYS A 248 -14.32 7.56 0.61
C CYS A 248 -15.69 6.90 0.80
N HIS A 249 -16.35 6.48 -0.29
CA HIS A 249 -17.67 5.84 -0.32
C HIS A 249 -18.81 6.63 0.36
N THR A 250 -18.58 7.91 0.66
CA THR A 250 -19.65 8.81 1.13
C THR A 250 -20.67 9.00 0.01
N MET A 251 -21.95 8.85 0.34
CA MET A 251 -23.06 9.14 -0.57
C MET A 251 -23.03 10.64 -0.95
N LEU A 252 -22.97 10.92 -2.25
CA LEU A 252 -22.96 12.29 -2.76
C LEU A 252 -24.42 12.72 -2.89
N LEU A 253 -24.86 13.56 -1.96
CA LEU A 253 -26.17 14.19 -2.04
C LEU A 253 -26.07 15.30 -3.09
N HIS A 254 -26.78 15.14 -4.21
CA HIS A 254 -26.91 16.16 -5.25
C HIS A 254 -27.61 17.41 -4.70
#